data_AF-A0A2R6IIV5-F1
#
_entry.id   AF-A0A2R6IIV5-F1
#
_cell.length_a   1.000
_cell.length_b   1.000
_cell.length_c   1.000
_cell.angle_alpha   90.00
_cell.angle_beta   90.00
_cell.angle_gamma   90.00
#
_symmetry.space_group_name_H-M   'P 1'
#
loop_
_entity.id
_entity.type
_entity.pdbx_description
1 polymer ?
#
loop_
_entity_poly.entity_id
_entity_poly.type
_entity_poly.pdbx_seq_one_letter_code
_entity_poly.pdbx_strand_id
1 'polypeptide(L)'
;MDYAVGVSVFLLVVAFVFGFVPSLISPFTDDATDAVVVADRAADRLTGDLLVADPARPSVLDADCTVGFFDDSLTPADCRYDSNASDLAGALGIGAPARSVNVTLVDGTGNRTLDGTELVAGPEPARGADVSVSRRAVLLDDRDWTVLVRVW
;
A
#
# COMPACT_ATOMS: atom_id res chain seq x y z
N MET A 1 35.95 38.96 -28.95
CA MET A 1 35.74 38.74 -27.50
C MET A 1 34.38 38.12 -27.21
N ASP A 2 33.41 38.28 -28.10
CA ASP A 2 32.04 37.77 -27.93
C ASP A 2 31.93 36.23 -27.90
N TYR A 3 32.83 35.52 -28.60
CA TYR A 3 32.89 34.05 -28.56
C TYR A 3 33.27 33.52 -27.17
N ALA A 4 34.30 34.09 -26.53
CA ALA A 4 34.76 33.65 -25.21
C ALA A 4 33.73 33.94 -24.12
N VAL A 5 33.04 35.08 -24.22
CA VAL A 5 31.92 35.43 -23.34
C VAL A 5 30.76 34.45 -23.54
N GLY A 6 30.40 34.14 -24.79
CA GLY A 6 29.35 33.16 -25.10
C GLY A 6 29.65 31.76 -24.55
N VAL A 7 30.87 31.27 -24.74
CA VAL A 7 31.30 29.96 -24.20
C VAL A 7 31.29 29.95 -22.67
N SER A 8 31.71 31.03 -22.03
CA SER A 8 31.75 31.11 -20.56
C SER A 8 30.34 31.10 -19.96
N VAL A 9 29.41 31.89 -20.54
CA VAL A 9 28.01 31.92 -20.09
C VAL A 9 27.35 30.57 -20.34
N PHE A 10 27.59 29.95 -21.51
CA PHE A 10 27.05 28.63 -21.83
C PHE A 10 27.49 27.57 -20.82
N LEU A 11 28.79 27.51 -20.50
CA LEU A 11 29.32 26.55 -19.53
C LEU A 11 28.78 26.79 -18.11
N LEU A 12 28.59 28.06 -17.72
CA LEU A 12 28.00 28.41 -16.42
C LEU A 12 26.56 27.91 -16.33
N VAL A 13 25.73 28.14 -17.36
CA VAL A 13 24.35 27.66 -17.42
C VAL A 13 24.30 26.13 -17.38
N VAL A 14 25.15 25.44 -18.14
CA VAL A 14 25.21 23.97 -18.13
C VAL A 14 25.59 23.44 -16.74
N ALA A 15 26.59 24.03 -16.09
CA ALA A 15 26.97 23.65 -14.73
C ALA A 15 25.83 23.86 -13.73
N PHE A 16 25.07 24.95 -13.85
CA PHE A 16 23.90 25.21 -13.02
C PHE A 16 22.79 24.17 -13.28
N VAL A 17 22.50 23.84 -14.53
CA VAL A 17 21.50 22.82 -14.89
C VAL A 17 21.85 21.48 -14.26
N PHE A 18 23.10 21.00 -14.41
CA PHE A 18 23.52 19.74 -13.80
C PHE A 18 23.61 19.79 -12.27
N GLY A 19 23.84 20.96 -11.67
CA GLY A 19 23.86 21.12 -10.22
C GLY A 19 22.48 21.17 -9.57
N PHE A 20 21.47 21.74 -10.25
CA PHE A 20 20.16 22.02 -9.66
C PHE A 20 19.03 21.11 -10.17
N VAL A 21 18.99 20.76 -11.46
CA VAL A 21 17.91 19.94 -12.01
C VAL A 21 17.75 18.57 -11.32
N PRO A 22 18.84 17.84 -10.95
CA PRO A 22 18.69 16.58 -10.23
C PRO A 22 17.89 16.71 -8.92
N SER A 23 18.08 17.81 -8.19
CA SER A 23 17.35 18.05 -6.92
C SER A 23 15.85 18.31 -7.12
N LEU A 24 15.46 18.86 -8.27
CA LEU A 24 14.06 19.12 -8.61
C LEU A 24 13.31 17.83 -8.98
N ILE A 25 14.02 16.81 -9.47
CA ILE A 25 13.41 15.54 -9.89
C ILE A 25 13.52 14.42 -8.84
N SER A 26 14.44 14.53 -7.87
CA SER A 26 14.60 13.60 -6.74
C SER A 26 13.28 13.15 -6.10
N PRO A 27 12.34 14.05 -5.73
CA PRO A 27 11.10 13.64 -5.06
C PRO A 27 10.17 12.75 -5.93
N PHE A 28 10.41 12.66 -7.24
CA PHE A 28 9.67 11.79 -8.16
C PHE A 28 10.41 10.50 -8.51
N THR A 29 11.69 10.40 -8.16
CA THR A 29 12.53 9.22 -8.38
C THR A 29 12.78 8.43 -7.11
N ASP A 30 12.45 8.99 -5.95
CA ASP A 30 12.64 8.36 -4.64
C ASP A 30 11.56 7.32 -4.34
N ASP A 31 11.95 6.32 -3.52
CA ASP A 31 11.17 5.16 -3.07
C ASP A 31 9.79 5.52 -2.48
N ALA A 32 9.61 6.74 -2.00
CA ALA A 32 8.34 7.24 -1.47
C ALA A 32 7.20 7.19 -2.51
N THR A 33 7.49 7.47 -3.79
CA THR A 33 6.49 7.37 -4.86
C THR A 33 6.06 5.92 -5.11
N ASP A 34 6.98 4.98 -4.91
CA ASP A 34 6.72 3.55 -5.07
C ASP A 34 5.92 3.00 -3.88
N ALA A 35 6.20 3.46 -2.64
CA ALA A 35 5.42 3.07 -1.46
C ALA A 35 3.93 3.46 -1.55
N VAL A 36 3.61 4.64 -2.11
CA VAL A 36 2.21 5.04 -2.38
C VAL A 36 1.55 4.09 -3.37
N VAL A 37 2.23 3.77 -4.48
CA VAL A 37 1.71 2.86 -5.51
C VAL A 37 1.53 1.44 -4.97
N VAL A 38 2.46 0.95 -4.15
CA VAL A 38 2.34 -0.36 -3.49
C VAL A 38 1.16 -0.37 -2.53
N ALA A 39 1.00 0.65 -1.69
CA ALA A 39 -0.13 0.74 -0.76
C ALA A 39 -1.47 0.72 -1.51
N ASP A 40 -1.56 1.45 -2.62
CA ASP A 40 -2.77 1.56 -3.43
C ASP A 40 -3.13 0.25 -4.14
N ARG A 41 -2.15 -0.38 -4.79
CA ARG A 41 -2.34 -1.68 -5.45
C ARG A 41 -2.66 -2.79 -4.45
N ALA A 42 -2.03 -2.78 -3.28
CA ALA A 42 -2.33 -3.72 -2.21
C ALA A 42 -3.77 -3.55 -1.69
N ALA A 43 -4.21 -2.31 -1.49
CA ALA A 43 -5.58 -2.04 -1.09
C ALA A 43 -6.57 -2.52 -2.16
N ASP A 44 -6.34 -2.21 -3.44
CA ASP A 44 -7.19 -2.66 -4.55
C ASP A 44 -7.21 -4.18 -4.69
N ARG A 45 -6.07 -4.84 -4.49
CA ARG A 45 -5.98 -6.31 -4.50
C ARG A 45 -6.81 -6.93 -3.38
N LEU A 46 -6.73 -6.39 -2.17
CA LEU A 46 -7.56 -6.87 -1.05
C LEU A 46 -9.05 -6.64 -1.31
N THR A 47 -9.43 -5.42 -1.69
CA THR A 47 -10.84 -5.01 -1.75
C THR A 47 -11.52 -5.26 -3.10
N GLY A 48 -10.77 -5.67 -4.11
CA GLY A 48 -11.27 -5.95 -5.45
C GLY A 48 -11.11 -7.40 -5.89
N ASP A 49 -10.27 -8.20 -5.21
CA ASP A 49 -9.94 -9.56 -5.65
C ASP A 49 -9.93 -10.57 -4.50
N LEU A 50 -9.07 -10.38 -3.49
CA LEU A 50 -8.80 -11.43 -2.49
C LEU A 50 -9.93 -11.63 -1.49
N LEU A 51 -10.47 -10.53 -0.95
CA LEU A 51 -11.43 -10.58 0.16
C LEU A 51 -12.88 -10.38 -0.28
N VAL A 52 -13.14 -10.18 -1.58
CA VAL A 52 -14.49 -9.92 -2.07
C VAL A 52 -15.31 -11.20 -2.16
N ALA A 53 -16.58 -11.11 -1.77
CA ALA A 53 -17.54 -12.20 -1.98
C ALA A 53 -17.80 -12.45 -3.46
N ASP A 54 -17.72 -11.39 -4.27
CA ASP A 54 -17.98 -11.43 -5.70
C ASP A 54 -17.13 -10.36 -6.41
N PRO A 55 -16.25 -10.71 -7.36
CA PRO A 55 -15.42 -9.75 -8.08
C PRO A 55 -16.24 -8.81 -8.98
N ALA A 56 -17.51 -9.13 -9.27
CA ALA A 56 -18.41 -8.19 -9.92
C ALA A 56 -18.93 -7.08 -8.97
N ARG A 57 -18.73 -7.23 -7.65
CA ARG A 57 -19.13 -6.30 -6.60
C ARG A 57 -17.92 -5.93 -5.72
N PRO A 58 -16.95 -5.16 -6.26
CA PRO A 58 -15.78 -4.75 -5.49
C PRO A 58 -16.21 -3.95 -4.26
N SER A 59 -15.37 -4.01 -3.22
CA SER A 59 -15.62 -3.39 -1.90
C SER A 59 -16.77 -4.02 -1.10
N VAL A 60 -17.36 -5.14 -1.52
CA VAL A 60 -18.23 -5.98 -0.68
C VAL A 60 -17.44 -7.23 -0.31
N LEU A 61 -16.96 -7.27 0.92
CA LEU A 61 -16.09 -8.32 1.42
C LEU A 61 -16.90 -9.52 1.91
N ASP A 62 -16.33 -10.70 1.73
CA ASP A 62 -16.81 -11.94 2.33
C ASP A 62 -16.30 -12.04 3.77
N ALA A 63 -17.21 -12.25 4.72
CA ALA A 63 -16.85 -12.23 6.14
C ALA A 63 -15.96 -13.40 6.53
N ASP A 64 -16.30 -14.62 6.11
CA ASP A 64 -15.56 -15.82 6.45
C ASP A 64 -14.17 -15.82 5.81
N CYS A 65 -14.07 -15.43 4.53
CA CYS A 65 -12.78 -15.30 3.87
C CYS A 65 -11.95 -14.13 4.39
N THR A 66 -12.57 -13.05 4.86
CA THR A 66 -11.84 -11.95 5.53
C THR A 66 -11.29 -12.43 6.86
N VAL A 67 -12.08 -13.09 7.70
CA VAL A 67 -11.62 -13.66 8.97
C VAL A 67 -10.51 -14.67 8.74
N GLY A 68 -10.71 -15.61 7.81
CA GLY A 68 -9.70 -16.62 7.42
C GLY A 68 -8.40 -16.01 6.88
N PHE A 69 -8.46 -14.82 6.28
CA PHE A 69 -7.26 -14.15 5.80
C PHE A 69 -6.37 -13.70 6.98
N PHE A 70 -6.97 -13.25 8.09
CA PHE A 70 -6.24 -12.80 9.28
C PHE A 70 -5.97 -13.93 10.30
N ASP A 71 -6.78 -14.99 10.28
CA ASP A 71 -6.60 -16.20 11.09
C ASP A 71 -6.65 -17.44 10.19
N ASP A 72 -5.47 -17.97 9.85
CA ASP A 72 -5.32 -19.07 8.90
C ASP A 72 -6.04 -20.35 9.34
N SER A 73 -6.25 -20.52 10.66
CA SER A 73 -6.93 -21.66 11.24
C SER A 73 -8.44 -21.71 10.94
N LEU A 74 -8.99 -20.59 10.47
CA LEU A 74 -10.41 -20.41 10.16
C LEU A 74 -10.70 -20.33 8.65
N THR A 75 -9.68 -20.50 7.79
CA THR A 75 -9.81 -20.30 6.33
C THR A 75 -10.78 -21.29 5.68
N PRO A 76 -11.88 -20.81 5.06
CA PRO A 76 -12.73 -21.63 4.19
C PRO A 76 -12.00 -22.10 2.92
N ALA A 77 -12.48 -23.20 2.31
CA ALA A 77 -11.86 -23.79 1.13
C ALA A 77 -12.04 -22.96 -0.16
N ASP A 78 -13.04 -22.08 -0.22
CA ASP A 78 -13.45 -21.37 -1.45
C ASP A 78 -12.91 -19.92 -1.52
N CYS A 79 -11.96 -19.56 -0.65
CA CYS A 79 -11.37 -18.22 -0.68
C CYS A 79 -10.41 -18.03 -1.86
N ARG A 80 -10.26 -16.78 -2.29
CA ARG A 80 -9.59 -16.40 -3.56
C ARG A 80 -8.09 -16.13 -3.43
N TYR A 81 -7.50 -16.49 -2.30
CA TYR A 81 -6.10 -16.24 -2.00
C TYR A 81 -5.37 -17.53 -1.70
N ASP A 82 -4.16 -17.68 -2.27
CA ASP A 82 -3.26 -18.80 -1.97
C ASP A 82 -2.35 -18.51 -0.76
N SER A 83 -2.28 -17.25 -0.33
CA SER A 83 -1.48 -16.77 0.80
C SER A 83 -2.30 -15.77 1.61
N ASN A 84 -2.06 -15.72 2.92
CA ASN A 84 -2.89 -14.96 3.87
C ASN A 84 -2.04 -13.92 4.64
N ALA A 85 -2.58 -13.34 5.71
CA ALA A 85 -1.92 -12.32 6.51
C ALA A 85 -0.55 -12.75 7.09
N SER A 86 -0.30 -14.04 7.29
CA SER A 86 0.99 -14.55 7.78
C SER A 86 2.11 -14.42 6.73
N ASP A 87 1.77 -14.44 5.45
CA ASP A 87 2.64 -14.12 4.31
C ASP A 87 2.02 -12.98 3.49
N LEU A 88 1.97 -11.81 4.11
CA LEU A 88 1.35 -10.63 3.53
C LEU A 88 2.03 -10.19 2.22
N ALA A 89 3.34 -10.38 2.11
CA ALA A 89 4.09 -10.06 0.90
C ALA A 89 3.70 -10.97 -0.27
N GLY A 90 3.58 -12.29 -0.03
CA GLY A 90 3.09 -13.26 -1.00
C GLY A 90 1.64 -12.97 -1.40
N ALA A 91 0.75 -12.73 -0.43
CA ALA A 91 -0.66 -12.44 -0.68
C ALA A 91 -0.86 -11.19 -1.56
N LEU A 92 -0.10 -10.12 -1.26
CA LEU A 92 -0.20 -8.84 -1.98
C LEU A 92 0.65 -8.78 -3.26
N GLY A 93 1.47 -9.79 -3.53
CA GLY A 93 2.37 -9.82 -4.69
C GLY A 93 3.48 -8.78 -4.63
N ILE A 94 3.97 -8.45 -3.43
CA ILE A 94 5.00 -7.43 -3.22
C ILE A 94 6.38 -8.08 -3.41
N GLY A 95 7.07 -7.69 -4.49
CA GLY A 95 8.42 -8.17 -4.81
C GLY A 95 9.52 -7.52 -3.94
N ALA A 96 10.70 -8.15 -3.94
CA ALA A 96 11.88 -7.64 -3.22
C ALA A 96 12.52 -6.40 -3.90
N PRO A 97 13.15 -5.48 -3.14
CA PRO A 97 13.40 -5.53 -1.70
C PRO A 97 12.14 -5.36 -0.85
N ALA A 98 12.06 -6.12 0.25
CA ALA A 98 10.89 -6.22 1.09
C ALA A 98 10.55 -4.87 1.73
N ARG A 99 9.41 -4.28 1.31
CA ARG A 99 8.77 -3.17 2.02
C ARG A 99 8.02 -3.70 3.23
N SER A 100 8.00 -2.93 4.30
CA SER A 100 7.15 -3.27 5.43
C SER A 100 5.73 -2.86 5.10
N VAL A 101 4.79 -3.78 5.30
CA VAL A 101 3.37 -3.52 5.05
C VAL A 101 2.57 -3.86 6.28
N ASN A 102 1.60 -3.00 6.58
CA ASN A 102 0.58 -3.24 7.58
C ASN A 102 -0.80 -3.10 6.92
N VAL A 103 -1.66 -4.07 7.19
CA VAL A 103 -3.07 -4.03 6.81
C VAL A 103 -3.90 -4.01 8.07
N THR A 104 -4.84 -3.08 8.15
CA THR A 104 -5.80 -2.98 9.27
C THR A 104 -7.19 -2.76 8.71
N LEU A 105 -8.17 -3.54 9.14
CA LEU A 105 -9.58 -3.20 8.96
C LEU A 105 -10.12 -2.56 10.24
N VAL A 106 -10.89 -1.49 10.07
CA VAL A 106 -11.50 -0.77 11.18
C VAL A 106 -12.91 -0.35 10.84
N ASP A 107 -13.87 -0.57 11.74
CA ASP A 107 -15.24 -0.14 11.57
C ASP A 107 -15.43 1.36 11.90
N GLY A 108 -16.64 1.88 11.69
CA GLY A 108 -16.96 3.29 11.99
C GLY A 108 -16.82 3.69 13.47
N THR A 109 -16.67 2.73 14.39
CA THR A 109 -16.47 2.97 15.83
C THR A 109 -15.01 2.88 16.26
N GLY A 110 -14.12 2.42 15.37
CA GLY A 110 -12.72 2.18 15.68
C GLY A 110 -12.40 0.74 16.09
N ASN A 111 -13.38 -0.17 16.09
CA ASN A 111 -13.16 -1.58 16.40
C ASN A 111 -12.49 -2.28 15.20
N ARG A 112 -11.56 -3.19 15.51
CA ARG A 112 -10.74 -3.92 14.53
C ARG A 112 -11.00 -5.43 14.56
N THR A 113 -12.00 -5.86 15.33
CA THR A 113 -12.29 -7.27 15.56
C THR A 113 -13.61 -7.66 14.91
N LEU A 114 -13.60 -8.77 14.17
CA LEU A 114 -14.78 -9.43 13.63
C LEU A 114 -14.74 -10.90 14.07
N ASP A 115 -15.84 -11.40 14.65
CA ASP A 115 -15.98 -12.78 15.13
C ASP A 115 -14.84 -13.27 16.05
N GLY A 116 -14.29 -12.35 16.86
CA GLY A 116 -13.18 -12.63 17.78
C GLY A 116 -11.79 -12.56 17.14
N THR A 117 -11.70 -12.38 15.83
CA THR A 117 -10.45 -12.26 15.08
C THR A 117 -10.03 -10.80 14.94
N GLU A 118 -8.80 -10.48 15.31
CA GLU A 118 -8.22 -9.14 15.10
C GLU A 118 -7.80 -8.98 13.64
N LEU A 119 -8.41 -8.03 12.93
CA LEU A 119 -8.18 -7.76 11.51
C LEU A 119 -6.99 -6.83 11.30
N VAL A 120 -5.84 -7.21 11.87
CA VAL A 120 -4.57 -6.49 11.77
C VAL A 120 -3.47 -7.47 11.34
N ALA A 121 -2.72 -7.11 10.31
CA ALA A 121 -1.63 -7.91 9.78
C ALA A 121 -0.39 -7.06 9.52
N GLY A 122 0.78 -7.65 9.75
CA GLY A 122 2.08 -7.00 9.56
C GLY A 122 2.52 -6.11 10.73
N PRO A 123 3.79 -5.69 10.74
CA PRO A 123 4.35 -4.85 11.80
C PRO A 123 3.66 -3.48 11.90
N GLU A 124 3.71 -2.81 13.04
CA GLU A 124 3.29 -1.41 13.13
C GLU A 124 4.48 -0.50 12.75
N PRO A 125 4.29 0.57 11.96
CA PRO A 125 5.36 1.50 11.65
C PRO A 125 5.93 2.16 12.92
N ALA A 126 7.25 2.38 12.93
CA ALA A 126 7.89 3.10 14.02
C ALA A 126 7.37 4.55 14.09
N ARG A 127 7.39 5.15 15.28
CA ARG A 127 7.00 6.56 15.44
C ARG A 127 7.92 7.46 14.62
N GLY A 128 7.31 8.28 13.76
CA GLY A 128 8.05 9.21 12.89
C GLY A 128 8.61 8.57 11.61
N ALA A 129 8.28 7.30 11.32
CA ALA A 129 8.54 6.73 10.00
C ALA A 129 7.78 7.50 8.92
N ASP A 130 8.38 7.59 7.74
CA ASP A 130 7.67 8.04 6.55
C ASP A 130 6.77 6.89 6.07
N VAL A 131 5.46 7.11 6.08
CA VAL A 131 4.46 6.05 5.85
C VAL A 131 3.51 6.49 4.77
N SER A 132 3.47 5.73 3.69
CA SER A 132 2.44 5.85 2.66
C SER A 132 1.20 5.06 3.06
N VAL A 133 0.02 5.67 2.94
CA VAL A 133 -1.24 5.06 3.37
C VAL A 133 -2.26 5.09 2.25
N SER A 134 -2.83 3.93 1.93
CA SER A 134 -4.07 3.83 1.14
C SER A 134 -5.24 3.46 2.04
N ARG A 135 -6.41 4.00 1.72
CA ARG A 135 -7.67 3.76 2.43
C ARG A 135 -8.75 3.36 1.43
N ARG A 136 -9.55 2.34 1.77
CA ARG A 136 -10.71 1.91 0.99
C ARG A 136 -11.90 1.71 1.93
N ALA A 137 -13.03 2.32 1.60
CA ALA A 137 -14.30 2.03 2.26
C ALA A 137 -14.87 0.74 1.68
N VAL A 138 -15.31 -0.17 2.54
CA VAL A 138 -15.85 -1.47 2.16
C VAL A 138 -17.08 -1.82 3.01
N LEU A 139 -17.94 -2.66 2.47
CA LEU A 139 -19.01 -3.32 3.20
C LEU A 139 -18.51 -4.70 3.65
N LEU A 140 -18.57 -4.98 4.94
CA LEU A 140 -18.20 -6.26 5.55
C LEU A 140 -19.19 -6.55 6.67
N ASP A 141 -19.83 -7.72 6.63
CA ASP A 141 -20.87 -8.12 7.59
C ASP A 141 -21.99 -7.04 7.69
N ASP A 142 -22.48 -6.61 6.53
CA ASP A 142 -23.51 -5.56 6.35
C ASP A 142 -23.22 -4.22 7.05
N ARG A 143 -21.95 -3.94 7.37
CA ARG A 143 -21.49 -2.72 8.02
C ARG A 143 -20.38 -2.05 7.23
N ASP A 144 -20.25 -0.74 7.41
CA ASP A 144 -19.16 0.05 6.81
C ASP A 144 -17.85 -0.16 7.59
N TRP A 145 -16.82 -0.56 6.85
CA TRP A 145 -15.45 -0.69 7.34
C TRP A 145 -14.50 0.11 6.45
N THR A 146 -13.32 0.40 7.00
CA THR A 146 -12.19 1.00 6.28
C THR A 146 -11.03 0.03 6.30
N VAL A 147 -10.57 -0.36 5.12
CA VAL A 147 -9.29 -1.07 4.92
C VAL A 147 -8.19 -0.02 4.85
N LEU A 148 -7.21 -0.12 5.75
CA LEU A 148 -6.03 0.72 5.82
C LEU A 148 -4.82 -0.11 5.41
N VAL A 149 -4.14 0.29 4.35
CA VAL A 149 -2.86 -0.30 3.95
C VAL A 149 -1.77 0.73 4.16
N ARG A 150 -0.77 0.40 4.98
CA ARG A 150 0.38 1.24 5.27
C ARG A 150 1.65 0.58 4.73
N VAL A 151 2.50 1.36 4.08
CA VAL A 151 3.75 0.89 3.48
C VAL A 151 4.88 1.85 3.83
N TRP A 152 6.04 1.31 4.22
CA TRP A 152 7.27 2.04 4.53
C TRP A 152 8.52 1.16 4.30
#